data_AF-A0A367HRD2-F1
#
_entry.id   AF-A0A367HRD2-F1
#
_cell.length_a   1.000
_cell.length_b   1.000
_cell.length_c   1.000
_cell.angle_alpha   90.00
_cell.angle_beta   90.00
_cell.angle_gamma   90.00
#
_symmetry.space_group_name_H-M   'P 1'
#
loop_
_entity.id
_entity.type
_entity.pdbx_description
1 polymer ?
#
loop_
_entity_poly.entity_id
_entity_poly.type
_entity_poly.pdbx_seq_one_letter_code
_entity_poly.pdbx_strand_id
1 'polypeptide(L)' 'MAAALVTTAMAAEEAAVAPDTIRKWVQLGHIAPAGRSGRSHLFHLADVFAAERATRRAHELRP' A
#
# COMPACT_ATOMS: atom_id res chain seq x y z
N MET A 1 8.07 -16.64 8.06
CA MET A 1 8.95 -15.74 7.29
C MET A 1 8.69 -14.33 7.76
N ALA A 2 9.74 -13.57 8.10
CA ALA A 2 9.57 -12.19 8.57
C ALA A 2 8.97 -11.35 7.44
N ALA A 3 7.75 -10.84 7.62
CA ALA A 3 7.12 -9.97 6.65
C ALA A 3 7.89 -8.64 6.62
N ALA A 4 8.56 -8.36 5.50
CA ALA A 4 9.33 -7.13 5.33
C ALA A 4 8.40 -5.92 5.52
N LEU A 5 8.74 -5.08 6.50
CA LEU A 5 8.06 -3.81 6.74
C LEU A 5 8.71 -2.75 5.85
N VAL A 6 7.91 -2.12 5.02
CA VAL A 6 8.34 -1.08 4.08
C VAL A 6 7.68 0.25 4.43
N THR A 7 8.37 1.36 4.17
CA THR A 7 7.79 2.70 4.33
C THR A 7 6.80 3.02 3.21
N THR A 8 6.00 4.08 3.35
CA THR A 8 5.10 4.54 2.27
C THR A 8 5.84 4.76 0.94
N ALA A 9 7.05 5.32 0.96
CA ALA A 9 7.82 5.61 -0.25
C ALA A 9 8.26 4.31 -0.95
N MET A 10 8.85 3.38 -0.19
CA MET A 10 9.24 2.08 -0.72
C MET A 10 8.02 1.28 -1.22
N ALA A 11 6.93 1.26 -0.46
CA ALA A 11 5.69 0.60 -0.87
C ALA A 11 5.16 1.13 -2.21
N ALA A 12 5.27 2.45 -2.43
CA ALA A 12 4.84 3.08 -3.66
C ALA A 12 5.71 2.67 -4.85
N GLU A 13 7.03 2.64 -4.67
CA GLU A 13 7.98 2.17 -5.69
C GLU A 13 7.73 0.70 -6.05
N GLU A 14 7.60 -0.18 -5.07
CA GLU A 14 7.37 -1.62 -5.27
C GLU A 14 6.04 -1.91 -5.98
N ALA A 15 4.99 -1.14 -5.64
CA ALA A 15 3.68 -1.27 -6.30
C ALA A 15 3.56 -0.46 -7.60
N ALA A 16 4.63 0.25 -8.02
CA ALA A 16 4.64 1.16 -9.17
C ALA A 16 3.48 2.19 -9.16
N VAL A 17 3.17 2.72 -7.97
CA VAL A 17 2.14 3.76 -7.77
C VAL A 17 2.74 5.02 -7.15
N ALA A 18 1.99 6.12 -7.17
CA ALA A 18 2.37 7.32 -6.43
C ALA A 18 2.22 7.11 -4.91
N PRO A 19 3.07 7.71 -4.05
CA PRO A 19 2.92 7.65 -2.59
C PRO A 19 1.56 8.14 -2.07
N ASP A 20 0.94 9.07 -2.79
CA ASP A 20 -0.42 9.55 -2.46
C ASP A 20 -1.49 8.48 -2.68
N THR A 21 -1.31 7.56 -3.62
CA THR A 21 -2.19 6.40 -3.81
C THR A 21 -2.14 5.48 -2.58
N ILE A 22 -0.95 5.22 -2.04
CA ILE A 22 -0.78 4.44 -0.81
C ILE A 22 -1.50 5.11 0.36
N ARG A 23 -1.36 6.44 0.52
CA ARG A 23 -2.08 7.20 1.56
C ARG A 23 -3.59 7.10 1.38
N LYS A 24 -4.07 7.18 0.14
CA LYS A 24 -5.49 7.05 -0.19
C LYS A 24 -6.01 5.64 0.11
N TRP A 25 -5.23 4.59 -0.14
CA TRP A 25 -5.57 3.23 0.25
C TRP A 25 -5.69 3.07 1.77
N VAL A 26 -4.82 3.71 2.55
CA VAL A 26 -4.95 3.74 4.02
C VAL A 26 -6.22 4.46 4.44
N GLN A 27 -6.50 5.64 3.87
CA GLN A 27 -7.70 6.43 4.20
C GLN A 27 -8.99 5.69 3.85
N LEU A 28 -9.00 4.96 2.73
CA LEU A 28 -10.14 4.14 2.31
C LEU A 28 -10.23 2.79 3.04
N GLY A 29 -9.25 2.45 3.89
CA GLY A 29 -9.20 1.19 4.63
C GLY A 29 -8.84 -0.04 3.78
N HIS A 30 -8.25 0.15 2.60
CA HIS A 30 -7.78 -0.94 1.74
C HIS A 30 -6.50 -1.60 2.25
N ILE A 31 -5.64 -0.84 2.95
CA ILE A 31 -4.45 -1.36 3.64
C ILE A 31 -4.37 -0.80 5.05
N ALA A 32 -3.85 -1.59 5.98
CA ALA A 32 -3.58 -1.15 7.34
C ALA A 32 -2.07 -0.94 7.52
N PRO A 33 -1.63 0.16 8.17
CA PRO A 33 -0.24 0.28 8.60
C PRO A 33 0.06 -0.77 9.68
N ALA A 34 1.08 -1.58 9.45
CA ALA A 34 1.58 -2.57 10.39
C ALA A 34 2.33 -1.93 11.57
N GLY A 35 2.77 -0.69 11.41
CA GLY A 35 3.42 0.08 12.47
C GLY A 35 3.81 1.47 12.00
N ARG A 36 4.66 2.12 12.79
CA ARG A 36 5.24 3.43 12.46
C ARG A 36 6.73 3.41 12.78
N SER A 37 7.54 3.96 11.89
CA SER A 37 8.94 4.28 12.12
C SER A 37 9.08 5.79 12.19
N GLY A 38 9.13 6.33 13.41
CA GLY A 38 9.10 7.77 13.66
C GLY A 38 7.82 8.41 13.13
N ARG A 39 7.94 9.23 12.08
CA ARG A 39 6.82 9.95 11.44
C ARG A 39 6.21 9.20 10.24
N SER A 40 6.83 8.11 9.81
CA SER A 40 6.42 7.36 8.62
C SER A 40 5.64 6.11 9.00
N HIS A 41 4.57 5.81 8.27
CA HIS A 41 3.87 4.53 8.40
C HIS A 41 4.69 3.40 7.77
N LEU A 42 4.65 2.24 8.42
CA LEU A 42 5.21 0.99 7.93
C LEU A 42 4.08 0.08 7.48
N PHE A 43 4.30 -0.60 6.36
CA PHE A 43 3.34 -1.51 5.74
C PHE A 43 3.97 -2.86 5.49
N HIS A 44 3.18 -3.91 5.57
CA HIS A 44 3.59 -5.19 5.01
C HIS A 44 3.51 -5.11 3.50
N LEU A 45 4.59 -5.51 2.83
CA LEU A 45 4.64 -5.51 1.38
C LEU A 45 3.53 -6.39 0.76
N ALA A 46 3.15 -7.47 1.43
CA ALA A 46 2.05 -8.34 1.01
C ALA A 46 0.69 -7.61 0.96
N ASP A 47 0.40 -6.76 1.95
CA ASP A 47 -0.86 -5.99 2.02
C ASP A 47 -0.89 -4.90 0.94
N VAL A 48 0.26 -4.26 0.69
CA VAL A 48 0.41 -3.27 -0.38
C VAL A 48 0.07 -3.90 -1.74
N PHE A 49 0.64 -5.08 -2.04
CA PHE A 49 0.32 -5.78 -3.29
C PHE A 49 -1.13 -6.29 -3.35
N ALA A 50 -1.73 -6.66 -2.21
CA ALA A 50 -3.14 -7.04 -2.18
C ALA A 50 -4.04 -5.85 -2.57
N ALA A 51 -3.76 -4.66 -2.05
CA ALA A 51 -4.51 -3.45 -2.40
C ALA A 51 -4.22 -2.96 -3.82
N GLU A 52 -3.01 -3.10 -4.33
CA GLU A 52 -2.68 -2.82 -5.74
C GLU A 52 -3.57 -3.65 -6.66
N ARG A 53 -3.65 -4.97 -6.45
CA ARG A 53 -4.49 -5.85 -7.25
C ARG A 53 -5.98 -5.55 -7.12
N ALA A 54 -6.45 -5.24 -5.92
CA ALA A 54 -7.84 -4.86 -5.69
C ALA A 54 -8.19 -3.56 -6.44
N THR A 55 -7.29 -2.58 -6.38
CA THR A 55 -7.45 -1.29 -7.06
C THR A 55 -7.37 -1.43 -8.57
N ARG A 56 -6.41 -2.19 -9.09
CA ARG A 56 -6.27 -2.46 -10.52
C ARG A 56 -7.52 -3.13 -11.09
N ARG A 57 -8.03 -4.16 -10.41
CA ARG A 57 -9.30 -4.81 -10.79
C ARG A 57 -10.48 -3.84 -10.78
N ALA A 58 -10.57 -2.97 -9.78
CA ALA A 58 -11.63 -1.96 -9.71
C ALA A 58 -11.54 -0.93 -10.85
N HIS A 59 -10.33 -0.62 -11.33
CA HIS A 59 -10.13 0.22 -12.51
C HIS A 59 -10.48 -0.51 -13.81
N GLU A 60 -10.10 -1.78 -13.95
CA GLU A 60 -10.44 -2.59 -15.14
C GLU A 60 -11.94 -2.85 -15.29
N LEU A 61 -12.68 -2.93 -14.18
CA LEU A 61 -14.12 -3.16 -14.17
C LEU A 61 -14.96 -1.88 -14.42
N ARG A 62 -14.34 -0.69 -14.47
CA ARG A 62 -15.03 0.57 -14.77
C ARG A 62 -14.70 0.96 -16.22
N PRO A 63 -15.64 0.83 -17.17
CA PRO A 63 -15.45 1.24 -18.57
C PRO A 63 -15.38 2.76 -18.73
#